data_AF-A0A5V2Z9U1-F1
#
_entry.id   AF-A0A5V2Z9U1-F1
#
_cell.length_a   1.000
_cell.length_b   1.000
_cell.length_c   1.000
_cell.angle_alpha   90.00
_cell.angle_beta   90.00
_cell.angle_gamma   90.00
#
_symmetry.space_group_name_H-M   'P 1'
#
loop_
_entity.id
_entity.type
_entity.pdbx_description
1 polymer ?
#
loop_
_entity_poly.entity_id
_entity_poly.type
_entity_poly.pdbx_seq_one_letter_code
_entity_poly.pdbx_strand_id
1 'polypeptide(L)'
;MKRFNLLQMLQSIGRSLMIPIAMLPAAGILLAFGVSFQDPNIVASLPFLGTDGLVHVLKLMAEAGSAIFANLPLLFAVGVAVGLSDDQGIAGLSAIAGFLIMNVTIGQFLGITPE
;
A
#
# COMPACT_ATOMS: atom_id res chain seq x y z
N MET A 1 -8.99 -36.46 -19.68
CA MET A 1 -9.79 -35.41 -19.01
C MET A 1 -8.83 -34.44 -18.31
N LYS A 2 -8.71 -33.20 -18.81
CA LYS A 2 -7.83 -32.15 -18.25
C LYS A 2 -8.36 -31.73 -16.87
N ARG A 3 -7.83 -32.31 -15.79
CA ARG A 3 -8.17 -31.95 -14.39
C ARG A 3 -7.18 -30.97 -13.74
N PHE A 4 -6.25 -30.42 -14.50
CA PHE A 4 -5.30 -29.40 -14.05
C PHE A 4 -5.53 -28.15 -14.88
N ASN A 5 -5.99 -27.08 -14.23
CA ASN A 5 -5.83 -25.68 -14.65
C ASN A 5 -6.41 -24.72 -13.58
N LEU A 6 -7.46 -25.12 -12.85
CA LEU A 6 -8.04 -24.26 -11.81
C LEU A 6 -7.10 -24.08 -10.61
N LEU A 7 -6.51 -25.17 -10.10
CA LEU A 7 -5.58 -25.10 -8.96
C LEU A 7 -4.31 -24.29 -9.31
N GLN A 8 -3.81 -24.41 -10.53
CA GLN A 8 -2.65 -23.64 -10.99
C GLN A 8 -2.96 -22.14 -11.12
N MET A 9 -4.15 -21.79 -11.63
CA MET A 9 -4.61 -20.40 -11.68
C MET A 9 -4.81 -19.79 -10.28
N LEU A 10 -5.38 -20.55 -9.34
CA LEU A 10 -5.51 -20.08 -7.96
C LEU A 10 -4.14 -19.88 -7.29
N GLN A 11 -3.16 -20.74 -7.59
CA GLN A 11 -1.78 -20.58 -7.12
C GLN A 11 -1.07 -19.36 -7.74
N SER A 12 -1.28 -19.06 -9.02
CA SER A 12 -0.70 -17.86 -9.63
C SER A 12 -1.29 -16.58 -9.04
N ILE A 13 -2.60 -16.54 -8.78
CA ILE A 13 -3.25 -15.43 -8.07
C ILE A 13 -2.64 -15.26 -6.68
N GLY A 14 -2.53 -16.33 -5.89
CA GLY A 14 -1.91 -16.30 -4.56
C GLY A 14 -0.49 -15.75 -4.58
N ARG A 15 0.32 -16.14 -5.57
CA ARG A 15 1.70 -15.62 -5.74
C ARG A 15 1.71 -14.14 -6.13
N SER A 16 0.81 -13.69 -7.00
CA SER A 16 0.74 -12.28 -7.42
C SER A 16 0.43 -11.33 -6.25
N LEU A 17 -0.40 -11.78 -5.30
CA LEU A 17 -0.74 -11.02 -4.09
C LEU A 17 0.44 -10.86 -3.13
N MET A 18 1.50 -11.66 -3.25
CA MET A 18 2.68 -11.52 -2.39
C MET A 18 3.49 -10.25 -2.72
N ILE A 19 3.42 -9.74 -3.95
CA ILE A 19 4.20 -8.56 -4.38
C ILE A 19 3.83 -7.31 -3.56
N PRO A 20 2.54 -6.90 -3.45
CA PRO A 20 2.16 -5.78 -2.58
C PRO A 20 2.37 -6.06 -1.09
N ILE A 21 2.06 -7.29 -0.65
CA ILE A 21 2.13 -7.67 0.78
C ILE A 21 3.56 -7.54 1.31
N ALA A 22 4.57 -7.81 0.48
CA ALA A 22 5.97 -7.66 0.86
C ALA A 22 6.37 -6.24 1.31
N MET A 23 5.63 -5.20 0.89
CA MET A 23 5.91 -3.81 1.30
C MET A 23 5.24 -3.41 2.61
N LEU A 24 4.20 -4.14 3.04
CA LEU A 24 3.42 -3.80 4.24
C LEU A 24 4.24 -3.83 5.54
N PRO A 25 5.17 -4.79 5.77
CA PRO A 25 5.99 -4.80 6.98
C PRO A 25 6.86 -3.54 7.13
N ALA A 26 7.50 -3.12 6.04
CA ALA A 26 8.34 -1.92 6.05
C ALA A 26 7.50 -0.65 6.32
N ALA A 27 6.34 -0.52 5.66
CA ALA A 27 5.41 0.58 5.90
C ALA A 27 4.88 0.60 7.34
N GLY A 28 4.56 -0.59 7.89
CA GLY A 28 4.10 -0.75 9.25
C GLY A 28 5.15 -0.36 10.28
N ILE A 29 6.41 -0.75 10.07
CA ILE A 29 7.53 -0.34 10.94
C ILE A 29 7.74 1.17 10.88
N LEU A 30 7.75 1.77 9.68
CA LEU A 30 7.88 3.22 9.51
C LEU A 30 6.79 3.98 10.26
N LEU A 31 5.54 3.56 10.08
CA LEU A 31 4.39 4.16 10.76
C LEU A 31 4.48 3.98 12.27
N ALA A 32 4.68 2.74 12.74
CA ALA A 32 4.72 2.41 14.17
C ALA A 32 5.84 3.16 14.90
N PHE A 33 7.04 3.21 14.33
CA PHE A 33 8.14 3.99 14.90
C PHE A 33 7.82 5.49 14.90
N GLY A 34 7.38 6.04 13.77
CA GLY A 34 7.09 7.46 13.65
C GLY A 34 6.04 7.95 14.67
N VAL A 35 5.00 7.15 14.94
CA VAL A 35 3.96 7.51 15.92
C VAL A 35 4.36 7.21 17.37
N SER A 36 5.01 6.07 17.64
CA SER A 36 5.30 5.64 19.02
C SER A 36 6.32 6.55 19.70
N PHE A 37 7.32 7.06 18.96
CA PHE A 37 8.32 7.97 19.51
C PHE A 37 7.82 9.42 19.70
N GLN A 38 6.61 9.73 19.21
CA GLN A 38 5.94 11.01 19.46
C GLN A 38 4.95 10.94 20.63
N ASP A 39 4.78 9.77 21.26
CA ASP A 39 3.89 9.62 22.42
C ASP A 39 4.36 10.53 23.58
N PRO A 40 3.46 11.34 24.17
CA PRO A 40 3.83 12.26 25.25
C PRO A 40 4.51 11.58 26.45
N ASN A 41 4.17 10.34 26.77
CA ASN A 41 4.78 9.58 27.86
C ASN A 41 6.23 9.18 27.53
N ILE A 42 6.48 8.81 26.27
CA ILE A 42 7.81 8.45 25.77
C ILE A 42 8.70 9.69 25.70
N VAL A 43 8.18 10.81 25.18
CA VAL A 43 8.88 12.09 25.11
C VAL A 43 9.20 12.63 26.51
N ALA A 44 8.29 12.48 27.47
CA ALA A 44 8.54 12.83 28.87
C ALA A 44 9.66 11.98 29.50
N SER A 45 9.79 10.72 29.09
CA SER A 45 10.85 9.81 29.58
C SER A 45 12.20 10.03 28.87
N LEU A 46 12.18 10.52 27.63
CA LEU A 46 13.35 10.74 26.78
C LEU A 46 13.29 12.13 26.13
N PRO A 47 13.73 13.19 26.85
CA PRO A 47 13.52 14.58 26.42
C PRO A 47 14.16 14.95 25.08
N PHE A 48 15.19 14.22 24.64
CA PHE A 48 15.84 14.47 23.34
C PHE A 48 14.91 14.16 22.14
N LEU A 49 13.90 13.29 22.32
CA LEU A 49 12.90 12.98 21.29
C LEU A 49 11.99 14.18 21.00
N GLY A 50 11.84 15.10 21.95
CA GLY A 50 11.05 16.31 21.80
C GLY A 50 11.77 17.46 21.08
N THR A 51 12.99 17.25 20.58
CA THR A 51 13.70 18.29 19.82
C THR A 51 13.02 18.52 18.46
N ASP A 52 12.81 19.79 18.09
CA ASP A 52 12.03 20.16 16.89
C ASP A 52 12.50 19.45 15.61
N GLY A 53 13.82 19.28 15.44
CA GLY A 53 14.40 18.58 14.29
C GLY A 53 14.06 17.08 14.28
N LEU A 54 14.10 16.41 15.44
CA LEU A 54 13.82 14.97 15.53
C LEU A 54 12.33 14.68 15.42
N VAL A 55 11.47 15.51 16.01
CA VAL A 55 10.01 15.42 15.86
C VAL A 55 9.61 15.53 14.38
N HIS A 56 10.26 16.41 13.62
CA HIS A 56 9.98 16.54 12.18
C HIS A 56 10.32 15.26 11.41
N VAL A 57 11.46 14.64 11.70
CA VAL A 57 11.85 13.36 11.10
C VAL A 57 10.88 12.25 11.48
N LEU A 58 10.47 12.16 12.74
CA LEU A 58 9.50 11.16 13.21
C LEU A 58 8.13 11.31 12.54
N LYS A 59 7.67 12.56 12.32
CA LYS A 59 6.44 12.84 11.57
C LYS A 59 6.57 12.41 10.12
N LEU A 60 7.68 12.75 9.47
CA LEU A 60 7.96 12.32 8.11
C LEU A 60 7.98 10.79 7.98
N MET A 61 8.56 10.08 8.95
CA MET A 61 8.54 8.61 8.99
C MET A 61 7.11 8.07 9.10
N ALA A 62 6.28 8.65 9.97
CA ALA A 62 4.89 8.25 10.14
C ALA A 62 4.08 8.46 8.85
N GLU A 63 4.21 9.64 8.24
CA GLU A 63 3.51 10.00 6.99
C GLU A 63 3.96 9.13 5.81
N ALA A 64 5.27 8.86 5.69
CA ALA A 64 5.80 7.97 4.66
C ALA A 64 5.25 6.55 4.78
N GLY A 65 5.16 6.02 6.01
CA GLY A 65 4.53 4.72 6.25
C GLY A 65 3.03 4.74 5.92
N SER A 66 2.33 5.79 6.33
CA SER A 66 0.88 5.96 6.09
C SER A 66 0.54 6.05 4.60
N ALA A 67 1.39 6.69 3.78
CA ALA A 67 1.17 6.82 2.34
C ALA A 67 0.99 5.46 1.63
N ILE A 68 1.69 4.42 2.08
CA ILE A 68 1.54 3.06 1.53
C ILE A 68 0.17 2.48 1.89
N PHE A 69 -0.27 2.62 3.14
CA PHE A 69 -1.58 2.14 3.58
C PHE A 69 -2.74 2.91 2.92
N ALA A 70 -2.59 4.22 2.74
CA ALA A 70 -3.57 5.07 2.07
C ALA A 70 -3.78 4.69 0.60
N ASN A 71 -2.73 4.20 -0.07
CA ASN A 71 -2.75 3.82 -1.49
C ASN A 71 -2.76 2.29 -1.70
N LEU A 72 -3.02 1.52 -0.65
CA LEU A 72 -3.00 0.05 -0.67
C LEU A 72 -3.88 -0.55 -1.79
N PRO A 73 -5.10 -0.05 -2.07
CA PRO A 73 -5.91 -0.57 -3.18
C PRO A 73 -5.23 -0.44 -4.54
N LEU A 74 -4.58 0.70 -4.82
CA LEU A 74 -3.85 0.93 -6.07
C LEU A 74 -2.61 0.03 -6.15
N LEU A 75 -1.85 -0.08 -5.05
CA LEU A 75 -0.68 -0.96 -4.97
C LEU A 75 -1.05 -2.44 -5.22
N PHE A 76 -2.20 -2.88 -4.71
CA PHE A 76 -2.73 -4.22 -4.99
C PHE A 76 -3.16 -4.38 -6.45
N ALA A 77 -3.84 -3.40 -7.03
CA ALA A 77 -4.23 -3.45 -8.45
C ALA A 77 -3.00 -3.63 -9.35
N VAL A 78 -1.94 -2.86 -9.11
CA VAL A 78 -0.68 -2.95 -9.86
C VAL A 78 0.04 -4.27 -9.59
N GLY A 79 0.22 -4.65 -8.32
CA GLY A 79 0.98 -5.85 -7.99
C GLY A 79 0.31 -7.15 -8.45
N VAL A 80 -1.02 -7.22 -8.44
CA VAL A 80 -1.76 -8.36 -9.01
C VAL A 80 -1.59 -8.42 -10.53
N ALA A 81 -1.72 -7.29 -11.23
CA ALA A 81 -1.55 -7.25 -12.68
C ALA A 81 -0.13 -7.64 -13.10
N VAL A 82 0.88 -7.10 -12.43
CA VAL A 82 2.29 -7.42 -12.67
C VAL A 82 2.61 -8.87 -12.31
N GLY A 83 2.06 -9.39 -11.21
CA GLY A 83 2.31 -10.76 -10.77
C GLY A 83 1.59 -11.84 -11.59
N LEU A 84 0.61 -11.47 -12.40
CA LEU A 84 -0.12 -12.36 -13.31
C LEU A 84 0.30 -12.21 -14.79
N SER A 85 1.10 -11.21 -15.11
CA SER A 85 1.54 -10.90 -16.48
C SER A 85 3.00 -11.25 -16.71
N ASP A 86 3.32 -11.67 -17.92
CA ASP A 86 4.70 -11.84 -18.37
C ASP A 86 5.36 -10.49 -18.71
N ASP A 87 4.57 -9.51 -19.19
CA ASP A 87 5.01 -8.13 -19.44
C ASP A 87 4.62 -7.23 -18.26
N GLN A 88 5.59 -6.96 -17.40
CA GLN A 88 5.38 -6.20 -16.16
C GLN A 88 5.13 -4.71 -16.43
N GLY A 89 5.75 -4.14 -17.47
CA GLY A 89 5.67 -2.70 -17.76
C GLY A 89 4.29 -2.31 -18.27
N ILE A 90 3.77 -3.04 -19.26
CA ILE A 90 2.45 -2.80 -19.83
C ILE A 90 1.36 -3.13 -18.80
N ALA A 91 1.52 -4.22 -18.04
CA ALA A 91 0.56 -4.62 -17.02
C ALA A 91 0.42 -3.58 -15.90
N GLY A 92 1.53 -3.03 -15.42
CA GLY A 92 1.51 -2.00 -14.38
C GLY A 92 0.78 -0.73 -14.83
N LEU A 93 1.13 -0.20 -16.01
CA LEU A 93 0.47 0.98 -16.56
C LEU A 93 -1.03 0.75 -16.82
N SER A 94 -1.39 -0.41 -17.38
CA SER A 94 -2.78 -0.78 -17.65
C SER A 94 -3.60 -0.91 -16.37
N ALA A 95 -3.00 -1.45 -15.30
CA ALA A 95 -3.64 -1.59 -14.00
C ALA A 95 -3.94 -0.23 -13.36
N ILE A 96 -2.99 0.72 -13.43
CA ILE A 96 -3.20 2.09 -12.94
C ILE A 96 -4.35 2.74 -13.71
N ALA A 97 -4.31 2.70 -15.04
CA ALA A 97 -5.36 3.27 -15.87
C ALA A 97 -6.74 2.65 -15.57
N GLY A 98 -6.82 1.32 -15.50
CA GLY A 98 -8.04 0.59 -15.17
C GLY A 98 -8.59 0.92 -13.80
N PHE A 99 -7.72 1.00 -12.77
CA PHE A 99 -8.11 1.37 -11.41
C PHE A 99 -8.71 2.77 -11.36
N LEU A 100 -8.07 3.76 -12.02
CA LEU A 100 -8.56 5.14 -12.05
C LEU A 100 -9.89 5.25 -12.80
N ILE A 101 -10.01 4.63 -13.99
CA ILE A 101 -11.26 4.62 -14.77
C ILE A 101 -12.39 3.98 -13.97
N MET A 102 -12.12 2.87 -13.30
CA MET A 102 -13.10 2.17 -12.46
C MET A 102 -13.61 3.08 -11.33
N ASN A 103 -12.71 3.72 -10.58
CA ASN A 103 -13.10 4.61 -9.48
C ASN A 103 -13.93 5.80 -9.97
N VAL A 104 -13.53 6.45 -11.06
CA VAL A 104 -14.30 7.58 -11.65
C VAL A 104 -15.67 7.11 -12.12
N THR A 105 -15.75 5.98 -12.82
CA THR A 105 -17.01 5.45 -13.36
C THR A 105 -17.99 5.12 -12.24
N ILE A 106 -17.53 4.42 -11.20
CA ILE A 106 -18.35 4.09 -10.02
C ILE A 106 -18.77 5.35 -9.28
N GLY A 107 -17.84 6.29 -9.08
CA GLY A 107 -18.12 7.57 -8.41
C GLY A 107 -19.19 8.39 -9.14
N GLN A 108 -19.08 8.52 -10.46
CA GLN A 108 -20.08 9.21 -11.28
C GLN A 108 -21.44 8.49 -11.29
N PHE A 109 -21.44 7.16 -11.37
CA PHE A 109 -22.68 6.39 -11.40
C PHE A 109 -23.43 6.43 -10.07
N LEU A 110 -22.71 6.45 -8.94
CA LEU A 110 -23.28 6.46 -7.60
C LEU A 110 -23.42 7.88 -7.01
N GLY A 111 -22.95 8.92 -7.70
CA GLY A 111 -22.93 10.30 -7.20
C GLY A 111 -22.00 10.51 -6.01
N ILE A 112 -20.94 9.71 -5.88
CA ILE A 112 -19.97 9.78 -4.78
C ILE A 112 -18.89 10.81 -5.14
N THR A 113 -18.74 11.83 -4.31
CA THR A 113 -17.67 12.81 -4.39
C THR A 113 -16.42 12.32 -3.67
N PRO A 114 -15.21 12.83 -3.98
CA PRO A 114 -13.96 12.47 -3.31
C PRO A 114 -13.86 12.90 -1.82
N GLU A 115 -14.93 13.41 -1.23
CA GLU A 115 -15.06 13.84 0.18
C GLU A 115 -15.85 12.79 0.96
#